data_AF-F2RHE9-F1
#
_entry.id   AF-F2RHE9-F1
#
_cell.length_a   1.000
_cell.length_b   1.000
_cell.length_c   1.000
_cell.angle_alpha   90.00
_cell.angle_beta   90.00
_cell.angle_gamma   90.00
#
_symmetry.space_group_name_H-M   'P 1'
#
loop_
_entity.id
_entity.type
_entity.pdbx_description
1 polymer ?
#
loop_
_entity_poly.entity_id
_entity_poly.type
_entity_poly.pdbx_seq_one_letter_code
_entity_poly.pdbx_strand_id
1 'polypeptide(L)'
;MTARPRGERTVSDPVVVLDDLRDESDELDRLVAELSDERWGAPTPAAGWTIAHQIAHLAWTDRAAFLAATDAQAFAAETEKALAAPDRFVDEGAEEGAKLPPAELLADWRAGRERLQDALRAVPAGARFPWYGPPMSAPAMATARLMETWAHGQDVADALGIVRTPTARLRHVAWIGHRARDYAFLVRGLPVPAEPVRVEVTAPDGELWTYGPEGAAQRVTGPALDFCLLVTQRVHRADTALVAEGADADRWLDIAQAFAGPAGPGRTTKEASGPSRTAEDAPGPGRAAEEAAGPGRTDEEAPGRTATETPGSSRTAKEAP
;
A
#
# COMPACT_ATOMS: atom_id res chain seq x y z
N MET A 1 30.18 -14.43 -36.03
CA MET A 1 29.66 -14.39 -34.64
C MET A 1 29.82 -12.98 -34.12
N THR A 2 28.82 -12.14 -34.39
CA THR A 2 28.74 -10.77 -33.86
C THR A 2 27.90 -10.83 -32.58
N ALA A 3 28.51 -10.46 -31.46
CA ALA A 3 27.83 -10.36 -30.18
C ALA A 3 26.66 -9.36 -30.29
N ARG A 4 25.48 -9.76 -29.81
CA ARG A 4 24.35 -8.84 -29.64
C ARG A 4 24.73 -7.78 -28.59
N PRO A 5 24.38 -6.49 -28.80
CA PRO A 5 24.50 -5.50 -27.74
C PRO A 5 23.61 -5.92 -26.55
N ARG A 6 24.07 -5.68 -25.31
CA ARG A 6 23.23 -5.82 -24.12
C ARG A 6 22.04 -4.88 -24.30
N GLY A 7 20.86 -5.45 -24.53
CA GLY A 7 19.65 -4.66 -24.74
C GLY A 7 19.37 -3.79 -23.52
N GLU A 8 19.03 -2.53 -23.75
CA GLU A 8 18.36 -1.69 -22.76
C GLU A 8 17.14 -2.46 -22.25
N ARG A 9 17.19 -2.92 -21.00
CA ARG A 9 16.00 -3.39 -20.32
C ARG A 9 15.13 -2.17 -20.12
N THR A 10 14.08 -1.99 -20.92
CA THR A 10 13.08 -0.95 -20.65
C THR A 10 12.35 -1.30 -19.36
N VAL A 11 11.91 -0.29 -18.59
CA VAL A 11 11.15 -0.54 -17.34
C VAL A 11 9.84 -1.28 -17.63
N SER A 12 9.35 -1.18 -18.86
CA SER A 12 8.08 -1.73 -19.31
C SER A 12 8.16 -3.13 -19.94
N ASP A 13 9.30 -3.84 -19.88
CA ASP A 13 9.37 -5.23 -20.36
C ASP A 13 8.46 -6.12 -19.48
N PRO A 14 7.35 -6.66 -20.04
CA PRO A 14 6.37 -7.43 -19.28
C PRO A 14 6.96 -8.63 -18.56
N VAL A 15 7.93 -9.32 -19.18
CA VAL A 15 8.52 -10.54 -18.61
C VAL A 15 9.39 -10.17 -17.42
N VAL A 16 10.22 -9.13 -17.59
CA VAL A 16 11.11 -8.64 -16.52
C VAL A 16 10.32 -8.19 -15.30
N VAL A 17 9.24 -7.40 -15.47
CA VAL A 17 8.45 -6.94 -14.32
C VAL A 17 7.72 -8.09 -13.60
N LEU A 18 7.26 -9.12 -14.32
CA LEU A 18 6.60 -10.28 -13.73
C LEU A 18 7.58 -11.19 -12.97
N ASP A 19 8.80 -11.35 -13.48
CA ASP A 19 9.87 -12.06 -12.77
C ASP A 19 10.31 -11.26 -11.53
N ASP A 20 10.52 -9.94 -11.67
CA ASP A 20 10.89 -9.06 -10.55
C ASP A 20 9.79 -9.04 -9.46
N LEU A 21 8.50 -9.07 -9.82
CA LEU A 21 7.39 -9.16 -8.85
C LEU A 21 7.46 -10.45 -8.03
N ARG A 22 7.74 -11.59 -8.67
CA ARG A 22 7.90 -12.86 -7.94
C ARG A 22 9.09 -12.80 -7.01
N ASP A 23 10.24 -12.35 -7.50
CA ASP A 23 11.47 -12.29 -6.71
C ASP A 23 11.34 -11.31 -5.52
N GLU A 24 10.58 -10.21 -5.69
CA GLU A 24 10.24 -9.28 -4.60
C GLU A 24 9.30 -9.93 -3.57
N SER A 25 8.33 -10.71 -4.03
CA SER A 25 7.41 -11.46 -3.15
C SER A 25 8.14 -12.55 -2.35
N ASP A 26 9.10 -13.24 -2.97
CA ASP A 26 9.93 -14.25 -2.30
C ASP A 26 10.90 -13.66 -1.27
N GLU A 27 11.29 -12.40 -1.42
CA GLU A 27 12.06 -11.69 -0.39
C GLU A 27 11.19 -11.41 0.84
N LEU A 28 9.97 -10.89 0.64
CA LEU A 28 9.02 -10.67 1.74
C LEU A 28 8.61 -11.99 2.41
N ASP A 29 8.37 -13.05 1.62
CA ASP A 29 8.05 -14.38 2.12
C ASP A 29 9.09 -14.88 3.12
N ARG A 30 10.39 -14.74 2.79
CA ARG A 30 11.49 -15.13 3.68
C ARG A 30 11.54 -14.33 4.98
N LEU A 31 11.06 -13.08 5.00
CA LEU A 31 10.99 -12.28 6.23
C LEU A 31 9.92 -12.81 7.19
N VAL A 32 8.83 -13.37 6.68
CA VAL A 32 7.67 -13.78 7.49
C VAL A 32 7.57 -15.28 7.74
N ALA A 33 8.21 -16.11 6.90
CA ALA A 33 8.06 -17.56 6.90
C ALA A 33 8.44 -18.25 8.22
N GLU A 34 9.46 -17.73 8.90
CA GLU A 34 10.01 -18.30 10.14
C GLU A 34 9.58 -17.53 11.40
N LEU A 35 8.65 -16.58 11.28
CA LEU A 35 8.11 -15.85 12.41
C LEU A 35 7.16 -16.75 13.22
N SER A 36 7.22 -16.63 14.55
CA SER A 36 6.19 -17.21 15.42
C SER A 36 4.86 -16.50 15.25
N ASP A 37 3.76 -17.17 15.58
CA ASP A 37 2.41 -16.60 15.51
C ASP A 37 2.29 -15.28 16.31
N GLU A 38 2.97 -15.19 17.46
CA GLU A 38 3.02 -13.96 18.26
C GLU A 38 3.68 -12.80 17.51
N ARG A 39 4.74 -13.05 16.74
CA ARG A 39 5.46 -12.02 15.98
C ARG A 39 4.65 -11.50 14.80
N TRP A 40 3.72 -12.27 14.25
CA TRP A 40 2.76 -11.78 13.25
C TRP A 40 1.83 -10.69 13.81
N GLY A 41 1.62 -10.66 15.13
CA GLY A 41 0.90 -9.61 15.83
C GLY A 41 1.69 -8.33 16.08
N ALA A 42 2.99 -8.28 15.72
CA ALA A 42 3.81 -7.10 15.95
C ALA A 42 3.28 -5.89 15.16
N PRO A 43 3.17 -4.70 15.78
CA PRO A 43 2.73 -3.50 15.10
C PRO A 43 3.77 -3.07 14.06
N THR A 44 3.29 -2.59 12.92
CA THR A 44 4.14 -1.96 11.91
C THR A 44 4.06 -0.44 12.02
N PRO A 45 4.93 0.31 11.33
CA PRO A 45 4.81 1.76 11.29
C PRO A 45 3.53 2.28 10.62
N ALA A 46 2.82 1.45 9.86
CA ALA A 46 1.46 1.75 9.42
C ALA A 46 0.51 1.63 10.62
N ALA A 47 -0.03 2.76 11.06
CA ALA A 47 -0.83 2.83 12.27
C ALA A 47 -2.03 1.88 12.22
N GLY A 48 -2.20 1.07 13.28
CA GLY A 48 -3.26 0.07 13.38
C GLY A 48 -2.96 -1.26 12.69
N TRP A 49 -1.92 -1.33 11.83
CA TRP A 49 -1.61 -2.54 11.07
C TRP A 49 -0.45 -3.31 11.68
N THR A 50 -0.69 -4.60 11.91
CA THR A 50 0.34 -5.59 12.29
C THR A 50 0.97 -6.23 11.07
N ILE A 51 2.02 -7.05 11.25
CA ILE A 51 2.60 -7.85 10.16
C ILE A 51 1.53 -8.70 9.46
N ALA A 52 0.58 -9.27 10.22
CA ALA A 52 -0.55 -10.00 9.64
C ALA A 52 -1.42 -9.13 8.73
N HIS A 53 -1.70 -7.87 9.10
CA HIS A 53 -2.46 -6.95 8.25
C HIS A 53 -1.72 -6.64 6.94
N GLN A 54 -0.39 -6.49 6.99
CA GLN A 54 0.41 -6.26 5.78
C GLN A 54 0.28 -7.41 4.77
N ILE A 55 0.42 -8.66 5.24
CA ILE A 55 0.29 -9.83 4.37
C ILE A 55 -1.16 -10.06 3.92
N ALA A 56 -2.14 -9.82 4.80
CA ALA A 56 -3.56 -9.89 4.49
C ALA A 56 -3.97 -8.91 3.38
N HIS A 57 -3.51 -7.66 3.46
CA HIS A 57 -3.75 -6.66 2.42
C HIS A 57 -3.17 -7.09 1.07
N LEU A 58 -1.93 -7.61 1.05
CA LEU A 58 -1.30 -8.11 -0.17
C LEU A 58 -2.08 -9.29 -0.76
N ALA A 59 -2.48 -10.26 0.08
CA ALA A 59 -3.27 -11.42 -0.35
C ALA A 59 -4.63 -11.01 -0.93
N TRP A 60 -5.32 -10.07 -0.26
CA TRP A 60 -6.61 -9.54 -0.71
C TRP A 60 -6.47 -8.81 -2.06
N THR A 61 -5.50 -7.91 -2.19
CA THR A 61 -5.27 -7.18 -3.44
C THR A 61 -4.78 -8.08 -4.59
N ASP A 62 -3.99 -9.12 -4.30
CA ASP A 62 -3.59 -10.13 -5.31
C ASP A 62 -4.80 -10.90 -5.83
N ARG A 63 -5.73 -11.27 -4.94
CA ARG A 63 -7.00 -11.90 -5.33
C ARG A 63 -7.85 -10.98 -6.20
N ALA A 64 -7.95 -9.69 -5.86
CA ALA A 64 -8.68 -8.71 -6.67
C ALA A 64 -8.06 -8.57 -8.07
N ALA A 65 -6.72 -8.49 -8.15
CA ALA A 65 -6.00 -8.42 -9.43
C ALA A 65 -6.19 -9.70 -10.27
N PHE A 66 -6.23 -10.87 -9.63
CA PHE A 66 -6.50 -12.14 -10.30
C PHE A 66 -7.91 -12.13 -10.91
N LEU A 67 -8.93 -11.79 -10.12
CA LEU A 67 -10.31 -11.68 -10.59
C LEU A 67 -10.42 -10.67 -11.75
N ALA A 68 -9.80 -9.50 -11.63
CA ALA A 68 -9.79 -8.50 -12.69
C ALA A 68 -9.27 -9.08 -14.03
N ALA A 69 -8.20 -9.88 -13.98
CA ALA A 69 -7.58 -10.47 -15.15
C ALA A 69 -8.33 -11.68 -15.73
N THR A 70 -9.06 -12.45 -14.91
CA THR A 70 -9.65 -13.73 -15.33
C THR A 70 -11.17 -13.77 -15.34
N ASP A 71 -11.83 -12.95 -14.53
CA ASP A 71 -13.28 -12.95 -14.32
C ASP A 71 -13.80 -11.53 -14.04
N ALA A 72 -14.05 -10.78 -15.11
CA ALA A 72 -14.52 -9.40 -15.03
C ALA A 72 -15.88 -9.27 -14.31
N GLN A 73 -16.73 -10.29 -14.32
CA GLN A 73 -18.02 -10.26 -13.65
C GLN A 73 -17.84 -10.42 -12.13
N ALA A 74 -17.01 -11.38 -11.70
CA ALA A 74 -16.68 -11.51 -10.29
C ALA A 74 -15.94 -10.27 -9.75
N PHE A 75 -15.06 -9.67 -10.55
CA PHE A 75 -14.40 -8.41 -10.20
C PHE A 75 -15.39 -7.24 -10.07
N ALA A 76 -16.39 -7.15 -10.95
CA ALA A 76 -17.43 -6.13 -10.86
C ALA A 76 -18.24 -6.26 -9.57
N ALA A 77 -18.64 -7.48 -9.20
CA ALA A 77 -19.34 -7.75 -7.94
C ALA A 77 -18.48 -7.40 -6.70
N GLU A 78 -17.17 -7.60 -6.77
CA GLU A 78 -16.24 -7.18 -5.72
C GLU A 78 -16.12 -5.64 -5.63
N THR A 79 -16.10 -4.98 -6.79
CA THR A 79 -16.05 -3.52 -6.88
C THR A 79 -17.33 -2.86 -6.34
N GLU A 80 -18.50 -3.48 -6.55
CA GLU A 80 -19.75 -3.00 -5.96
C GLU A 80 -19.71 -2.98 -4.42
N LYS A 81 -19.11 -4.01 -3.80
CA LYS A 81 -18.89 -4.01 -2.34
C LYS A 81 -17.92 -2.89 -1.92
N ALA A 82 -16.86 -2.68 -2.70
CA ALA A 82 -15.90 -1.60 -2.45
C ALA A 82 -16.55 -0.22 -2.48
N LEU A 83 -17.41 0.03 -3.47
CA LEU A 83 -18.13 1.30 -3.64
C LEU A 83 -19.15 1.54 -2.53
N ALA A 84 -19.65 0.49 -1.87
CA ALA A 84 -20.56 0.62 -0.74
C ALA A 84 -19.85 1.09 0.55
N ALA A 85 -18.52 0.92 0.65
CA ALA A 85 -17.71 1.32 1.81
C ALA A 85 -16.29 1.78 1.38
N PRO A 86 -16.16 2.85 0.57
CA PRO A 86 -14.90 3.21 -0.09
C PRO A 86 -13.77 3.55 0.88
N ASP A 87 -14.09 4.11 2.05
CA ASP A 87 -13.11 4.50 3.07
C ASP A 87 -12.69 3.35 3.99
N ARG A 88 -13.32 2.18 3.90
CA ARG A 88 -13.07 1.04 4.81
C ARG A 88 -12.78 -0.26 4.09
N PHE A 89 -13.10 -0.39 2.81
CA PHE A 89 -13.03 -1.66 2.11
C PHE A 89 -11.64 -2.30 2.10
N VAL A 90 -10.60 -1.47 1.94
CA VAL A 90 -9.19 -1.94 1.99
C VAL A 90 -8.83 -2.38 3.42
N ASP A 91 -9.17 -1.57 4.41
CA ASP A 91 -8.91 -1.87 5.82
C ASP A 91 -9.69 -3.11 6.30
N GLU A 92 -10.95 -3.26 5.92
CA GLU A 92 -11.81 -4.41 6.25
C GLU A 92 -11.24 -5.72 5.65
N GLY A 93 -10.69 -5.67 4.43
CA GLY A 93 -10.02 -6.83 3.80
C GLY A 93 -8.75 -7.24 4.55
N ALA A 94 -7.93 -6.27 4.95
CA ALA A 94 -6.73 -6.50 5.74
C ALA A 94 -7.07 -7.01 7.16
N GLU A 95 -8.06 -6.41 7.83
CA GLU A 95 -8.53 -6.81 9.16
C GLU A 95 -9.10 -8.23 9.17
N GLU A 96 -9.91 -8.60 8.18
CA GLU A 96 -10.48 -9.94 8.12
C GLU A 96 -9.40 -11.00 7.84
N GLY A 97 -8.52 -10.73 6.88
CA GLY A 97 -7.41 -11.65 6.58
C GLY A 97 -6.43 -11.78 7.74
N ALA A 98 -6.19 -10.71 8.51
CA ALA A 98 -5.29 -10.73 9.66
C ALA A 98 -5.80 -11.57 10.84
N LYS A 99 -7.08 -11.96 10.85
CA LYS A 99 -7.66 -12.87 11.86
C LYS A 99 -7.34 -14.34 11.57
N LEU A 100 -6.92 -14.68 10.35
CA LEU A 100 -6.54 -16.04 10.01
C LEU A 100 -5.27 -16.46 10.78
N PRO A 101 -5.12 -17.75 11.09
CA PRO A 101 -3.84 -18.27 11.58
C PRO A 101 -2.71 -17.88 10.62
N PRO A 102 -1.55 -17.40 11.11
CA PRO A 102 -0.43 -16.97 10.28
C PRO A 102 -0.01 -17.97 9.19
N ALA A 103 0.01 -19.26 9.53
CA ALA A 103 0.34 -20.32 8.58
C ALA A 103 -0.68 -20.44 7.43
N GLU A 104 -1.97 -20.25 7.72
CA GLU A 104 -3.05 -20.27 6.72
C GLU A 104 -2.97 -19.03 5.83
N LEU A 105 -2.83 -17.85 6.43
CA LEU A 105 -2.68 -16.59 5.69
C LEU A 105 -1.45 -16.62 4.77
N LEU A 106 -0.31 -17.10 5.25
CA LEU A 106 0.90 -17.22 4.43
C LEU A 106 0.71 -18.23 3.28
N ALA A 107 0.07 -19.36 3.54
CA ALA A 107 -0.22 -20.35 2.50
C ALA A 107 -1.16 -19.80 1.42
N ASP A 108 -2.20 -19.08 1.83
CA ASP A 108 -3.16 -18.45 0.93
C ASP A 108 -2.51 -17.34 0.09
N TRP A 109 -1.66 -16.51 0.70
CA TRP A 109 -0.91 -15.49 -0.03
C TRP A 109 0.04 -16.12 -1.07
N ARG A 110 0.78 -17.16 -0.69
CA ARG A 110 1.64 -17.95 -1.61
C ARG A 110 0.85 -18.51 -2.79
N ALA A 111 -0.28 -19.16 -2.54
CA ALA A 111 -1.11 -19.71 -3.60
C ALA A 111 -1.76 -18.61 -4.47
N GLY A 112 -2.13 -17.48 -3.86
CA GLY A 112 -2.70 -16.32 -4.53
C GLY A 112 -1.74 -15.68 -5.53
N ARG A 113 -0.51 -15.38 -5.09
CA ARG A 113 0.49 -14.72 -5.93
C ARG A 113 0.97 -15.58 -7.10
N GLU A 114 1.06 -16.90 -6.94
CA GLU A 114 1.35 -17.83 -8.05
C GLU A 114 0.23 -17.81 -9.11
N ARG A 115 -1.03 -17.91 -8.69
CA ARG A 115 -2.19 -17.81 -9.61
C ARG A 115 -2.25 -16.47 -10.32
N LEU A 116 -1.95 -15.38 -9.61
CA LEU A 116 -1.88 -14.06 -10.20
C LEU A 116 -0.76 -13.98 -11.24
N GLN A 117 0.42 -14.52 -10.94
CA GLN A 117 1.55 -14.54 -11.88
C GLN A 117 1.18 -15.27 -13.18
N ASP A 118 0.57 -16.46 -13.08
CA ASP A 118 0.09 -17.22 -14.23
C ASP A 118 -0.97 -16.46 -15.03
N ALA A 119 -1.95 -15.87 -14.35
CA ALA A 119 -3.01 -15.09 -14.99
C ALA A 119 -2.44 -13.90 -15.77
N LEU A 120 -1.52 -13.12 -15.18
CA LEU A 120 -0.93 -11.96 -15.83
C LEU A 120 -0.05 -12.35 -17.02
N ARG A 121 0.66 -13.50 -16.96
CA ARG A 121 1.40 -14.04 -18.11
C ARG A 121 0.49 -14.48 -19.26
N ALA A 122 -0.72 -14.93 -18.95
CA ALA A 122 -1.69 -15.37 -19.94
C ALA A 122 -2.46 -14.22 -20.62
N VAL A 123 -2.41 -12.99 -20.07
CA VAL A 123 -3.07 -11.82 -20.67
C VAL A 123 -2.46 -11.54 -22.06
N PRO A 124 -3.27 -11.47 -23.13
CA PRO A 124 -2.78 -11.16 -24.46
C PRO A 124 -2.06 -9.80 -24.51
N ALA A 125 -0.98 -9.72 -25.28
CA ALA A 125 -0.22 -8.48 -25.45
C ALA A 125 -1.14 -7.34 -25.95
N GLY A 126 -1.10 -6.20 -25.27
CA GLY A 126 -1.92 -5.02 -25.57
C GLY A 126 -3.34 -5.06 -25.00
N ALA A 127 -3.79 -6.19 -24.45
CA ALA A 127 -5.08 -6.25 -23.76
C ALA A 127 -5.06 -5.44 -22.46
N ARG A 128 -6.24 -4.97 -22.06
CA ARG A 128 -6.49 -4.32 -20.78
C ARG A 128 -7.69 -4.98 -20.10
N PHE A 129 -7.68 -4.97 -18.79
CA PHE A 129 -8.75 -5.49 -17.94
C PHE A 129 -9.23 -4.44 -16.95
N PRO A 130 -10.46 -4.57 -16.40
CA PRO A 130 -11.00 -3.63 -15.42
C PRO A 130 -10.10 -3.48 -14.19
N TRP A 131 -10.14 -2.32 -13.56
CA TRP A 131 -9.51 -2.09 -12.26
C TRP A 131 -10.31 -1.03 -11.49
N TYR A 132 -10.02 -0.82 -10.20
CA TYR A 132 -10.65 0.22 -9.39
C TYR A 132 -10.43 1.64 -9.93
N GLY A 133 -9.35 1.83 -10.70
CA GLY A 133 -9.08 3.04 -11.47
C GLY A 133 -9.24 2.82 -12.97
N PRO A 134 -8.45 3.51 -13.81
CA PRO A 134 -8.42 3.22 -15.24
C PRO A 134 -8.10 1.73 -15.50
N PRO A 135 -8.71 1.09 -16.53
CA PRO A 135 -8.39 -0.28 -16.91
C PRO A 135 -6.88 -0.47 -17.06
N MET A 136 -6.32 -1.57 -16.59
CA MET A 136 -4.87 -1.81 -16.55
C MET A 136 -4.44 -2.86 -17.58
N SER A 137 -3.20 -2.77 -18.06
CA SER A 137 -2.54 -3.87 -18.76
C SER A 137 -1.79 -4.75 -17.77
N ALA A 138 -1.42 -5.98 -18.17
CA ALA A 138 -0.66 -6.88 -17.29
C ALA A 138 0.67 -6.29 -16.77
N PRO A 139 1.51 -5.61 -17.58
CA PRO A 139 2.73 -4.97 -17.08
C PRO A 139 2.44 -3.87 -16.07
N ALA A 140 1.41 -3.05 -16.32
CA ALA A 140 1.04 -1.97 -15.41
C ALA A 140 0.55 -2.51 -14.05
N MET A 141 -0.25 -3.58 -14.08
CA MET A 141 -0.68 -4.29 -12.87
C MET A 141 0.53 -4.88 -12.13
N ALA A 142 1.43 -5.59 -12.83
CA ALA A 142 2.63 -6.16 -12.23
C ALA A 142 3.53 -5.10 -11.58
N THR A 143 3.73 -3.94 -12.23
CA THR A 143 4.47 -2.81 -11.65
C THR A 143 3.79 -2.30 -10.37
N ALA A 144 2.46 -2.15 -10.38
CA ALA A 144 1.72 -1.70 -9.20
C ALA A 144 1.81 -2.71 -8.05
N ARG A 145 1.63 -4.01 -8.33
CA ARG A 145 1.79 -5.08 -7.34
C ARG A 145 3.21 -5.14 -6.79
N LEU A 146 4.23 -4.96 -7.62
CA LEU A 146 5.62 -4.96 -7.16
C LEU A 146 5.86 -3.80 -6.19
N MET A 147 5.37 -2.61 -6.50
CA MET A 147 5.46 -1.45 -5.61
C MET A 147 4.74 -1.68 -4.28
N GLU A 148 3.52 -2.23 -4.31
CA GLU A 148 2.78 -2.59 -3.09
C GLU A 148 3.56 -3.62 -2.25
N THR A 149 3.99 -4.74 -2.85
CA THR A 149 4.77 -5.78 -2.16
C THR A 149 6.04 -5.20 -1.54
N TRP A 150 6.77 -4.36 -2.27
CA TRP A 150 7.98 -3.72 -1.76
C TRP A 150 7.68 -2.77 -0.59
N ALA A 151 6.64 -1.94 -0.69
CA ALA A 151 6.28 -0.96 0.33
C ALA A 151 5.78 -1.62 1.62
N HIS A 152 4.91 -2.62 1.51
CA HIS A 152 4.44 -3.41 2.66
C HIS A 152 5.56 -4.28 3.24
N GLY A 153 6.46 -4.79 2.40
CA GLY A 153 7.66 -5.49 2.86
C GLY A 153 8.64 -4.58 3.62
N GLN A 154 8.71 -3.29 3.29
CA GLN A 154 9.46 -2.31 4.09
C GLN A 154 8.82 -2.13 5.47
N ASP A 155 7.49 -2.03 5.57
CA ASP A 155 6.81 -1.90 6.87
C ASP A 155 7.02 -3.13 7.76
N VAL A 156 7.03 -4.34 7.17
CA VAL A 156 7.38 -5.58 7.87
C VAL A 156 8.83 -5.56 8.34
N ALA A 157 9.77 -5.15 7.48
CA ALA A 157 11.18 -5.07 7.86
C ALA A 157 11.42 -4.06 8.99
N ASP A 158 10.77 -2.89 8.94
CA ASP A 158 10.81 -1.89 10.00
C ASP A 158 10.28 -2.45 11.33
N ALA A 159 9.15 -3.17 11.31
CA ALA A 159 8.58 -3.81 12.49
C ALA A 159 9.51 -4.87 13.11
N LEU A 160 10.31 -5.54 12.28
CA LEU A 160 11.29 -6.54 12.69
C LEU A 160 12.67 -5.95 13.04
N GLY A 161 12.90 -4.65 12.78
CA GLY A 161 14.21 -4.02 12.93
C GLY A 161 15.25 -4.50 11.91
N ILE A 162 14.80 -4.97 10.73
CA ILE A 162 15.64 -5.52 9.66
C ILE A 162 15.90 -4.44 8.62
N VAL A 163 17.17 -4.28 8.24
CA VAL A 163 17.55 -3.45 7.08
C VAL A 163 17.51 -4.32 5.83
N ARG A 164 16.65 -3.95 4.87
CA ARG A 164 16.55 -4.63 3.57
C ARG A 164 17.68 -4.16 2.65
N THR A 165 18.27 -5.10 1.92
CA THR A 165 19.26 -4.77 0.88
C THR A 165 18.52 -4.20 -0.36
N PRO A 166 18.77 -2.95 -0.77
CA PRO A 166 18.16 -2.39 -1.97
C PRO A 166 18.58 -3.15 -3.23
N THR A 167 17.63 -3.41 -4.13
CA THR A 167 17.90 -4.13 -5.39
C THR A 167 17.53 -3.28 -6.61
N ALA A 168 17.95 -3.73 -7.79
CA ALA A 168 17.60 -3.07 -9.06
C ALA A 168 16.07 -3.04 -9.33
N ARG A 169 15.27 -3.87 -8.62
CA ARG A 169 13.80 -3.88 -8.75
C ARG A 169 13.15 -2.56 -8.35
N LEU A 170 13.86 -1.74 -7.54
CA LEU A 170 13.44 -0.36 -7.22
C LEU A 170 13.18 0.51 -8.45
N ARG A 171 13.75 0.20 -9.61
CA ARG A 171 13.46 0.89 -10.88
C ARG A 171 11.96 0.94 -11.21
N HIS A 172 11.20 -0.08 -10.82
CA HIS A 172 9.76 -0.17 -11.04
C HIS A 172 8.99 0.75 -10.10
N VAL A 173 9.42 0.81 -8.84
CA VAL A 173 8.87 1.71 -7.81
C VAL A 173 9.17 3.17 -8.16
N ALA A 174 10.41 3.48 -8.56
CA ALA A 174 10.79 4.81 -9.01
C ALA A 174 10.01 5.24 -10.27
N TRP A 175 9.81 4.32 -11.21
CA TRP A 175 9.02 4.58 -12.41
C TRP A 175 7.56 4.93 -12.10
N ILE A 176 6.88 4.12 -11.29
CA ILE A 176 5.49 4.42 -10.92
C ILE A 176 5.40 5.68 -10.04
N GLY A 177 6.37 5.92 -9.17
CA GLY A 177 6.48 7.14 -8.39
C GLY A 177 6.56 8.41 -9.25
N HIS A 178 7.42 8.41 -10.28
CA HIS A 178 7.49 9.50 -11.25
C HIS A 178 6.17 9.68 -12.01
N ARG A 179 5.59 8.58 -12.49
CA ARG A 179 4.31 8.57 -13.24
C ARG A 179 3.13 9.08 -12.41
N ALA A 180 3.19 8.93 -11.09
CA ALA A 180 2.15 9.34 -10.16
C ALA A 180 2.26 10.80 -9.68
N ARG A 181 3.23 11.59 -10.19
CA ARG A 181 3.35 13.01 -9.83
C ARG A 181 2.03 13.75 -9.88
N ASP A 182 1.38 13.76 -11.04
CA ASP A 182 0.17 14.55 -11.24
C ASP A 182 -0.97 14.03 -10.35
N TYR A 183 -1.05 12.71 -10.17
CA TYR A 183 -1.99 12.09 -9.25
C TYR A 183 -1.82 12.59 -7.81
N ALA A 184 -0.58 12.77 -7.34
CA ALA A 184 -0.29 13.25 -5.99
C ALA A 184 -0.85 14.67 -5.72
N PHE A 185 -0.88 15.54 -6.74
CA PHE A 185 -1.54 16.85 -6.68
C PHE A 185 -3.06 16.70 -6.73
N LEU A 186 -3.59 15.92 -7.66
CA LEU A 186 -5.02 15.74 -7.89
C LEU A 186 -5.72 15.18 -6.65
N VAL A 187 -5.14 14.17 -5.99
CA VAL A 187 -5.74 13.55 -4.79
C VAL A 187 -5.80 14.50 -3.59
N ARG A 188 -5.03 15.60 -3.61
CA ARG A 188 -5.05 16.68 -2.60
C ARG A 188 -5.81 17.92 -3.06
N GLY A 189 -6.50 17.87 -4.20
CA GLY A 189 -7.22 19.01 -4.77
C GLY A 189 -6.32 20.19 -5.16
N LEU A 190 -5.03 19.92 -5.42
CA LEU A 190 -4.04 20.94 -5.78
C LEU A 190 -3.94 21.06 -7.31
N PRO A 191 -3.62 22.27 -7.84
CA PRO A 191 -3.35 22.42 -9.26
C PRO A 191 -2.09 21.63 -9.66
N VAL A 192 -2.19 20.88 -10.75
CA VAL A 192 -1.06 20.14 -11.33
C VAL A 192 -0.16 21.13 -12.08
N PRO A 193 1.13 21.27 -11.71
CA PRO A 193 2.02 22.16 -12.43
C PRO A 193 2.33 21.63 -13.83
N ALA A 194 2.25 22.51 -14.83
CA ALA A 194 2.37 22.15 -16.25
C ALA A 194 3.80 21.79 -16.67
N GLU A 195 4.81 22.33 -15.99
CA GLU A 195 6.20 22.02 -16.28
C GLU A 195 6.52 20.57 -15.90
N PRO A 196 7.19 19.81 -16.78
CA PRO A 196 7.62 18.45 -16.47
C PRO A 196 8.73 18.49 -15.41
N VAL A 197 8.80 17.43 -14.59
CA VAL A 197 9.91 17.22 -13.66
C VAL A 197 10.81 16.11 -14.19
N ARG A 198 12.12 16.35 -14.19
CA ARG A 198 13.15 15.33 -14.47
C ARG A 198 13.54 14.66 -13.15
N VAL A 199 13.46 13.34 -13.08
CA VAL A 199 13.95 12.55 -11.95
C VAL A 199 15.26 11.89 -12.37
N GLU A 200 16.32 12.07 -11.61
CA GLU A 200 17.61 11.40 -11.81
C GLU A 200 18.07 10.76 -10.51
N VAL A 201 17.88 9.45 -10.39
CA VAL A 201 18.13 8.72 -9.14
C VAL A 201 19.23 7.69 -9.33
N THR A 202 20.10 7.55 -8.33
CA THR A 202 21.20 6.59 -8.34
C THR A 202 20.73 5.24 -7.83
N ALA A 203 20.86 4.22 -8.67
CA ALA A 203 20.55 2.83 -8.40
C ALA A 203 21.46 2.24 -7.31
N PRO A 204 21.10 1.11 -6.70
CA PRO A 204 21.93 0.44 -5.69
C PRO A 204 23.32 0.03 -6.19
N ASP A 205 23.50 -0.21 -7.49
CA ASP A 205 24.78 -0.54 -8.12
C ASP A 205 25.54 0.69 -8.65
N GLY A 206 25.00 1.89 -8.43
CA GLY A 206 25.57 3.16 -8.88
C GLY A 206 25.13 3.61 -10.28
N GLU A 207 24.34 2.81 -11.01
CA GLU A 207 23.77 3.23 -12.30
C GLU A 207 22.84 4.45 -12.10
N LEU A 208 22.84 5.40 -13.05
CA LEU A 208 21.91 6.51 -13.04
C LEU A 208 20.62 6.14 -13.77
N TRP A 209 19.48 6.22 -13.09
CA TRP A 209 18.17 6.09 -13.71
C TRP A 209 17.53 7.45 -13.92
N THR A 210 17.02 7.70 -15.13
CA THR A 210 16.46 9.00 -15.50
C THR A 210 15.03 8.88 -16.04
N TYR A 211 14.14 9.74 -15.56
CA TYR A 211 12.74 9.80 -16.01
C TYR A 211 12.32 11.24 -16.30
N GLY A 212 11.60 11.45 -17.40
CA GLY A 212 11.19 12.78 -17.87
C GLY A 212 12.22 13.47 -18.79
N PRO A 213 11.92 14.66 -19.33
CA PRO A 213 12.74 15.34 -20.33
C PRO A 213 14.09 15.83 -19.78
N GLU A 214 15.17 15.68 -20.54
CA GLU A 214 16.53 16.08 -20.13
C GLU A 214 16.64 17.58 -19.82
N GLY A 215 15.96 18.41 -20.61
CA GLY A 215 15.94 19.88 -20.45
C GLY A 215 14.85 20.43 -19.53
N ALA A 216 14.25 19.61 -18.66
CA ALA A 216 13.26 20.10 -17.70
C ALA A 216 13.92 21.06 -16.69
N ALA A 217 13.29 22.21 -16.44
CA ALA A 217 13.76 23.18 -15.45
C ALA A 217 13.55 22.71 -13.99
N GLN A 218 12.62 21.78 -13.79
CA GLN A 218 12.31 21.17 -12.51
C GLN A 218 13.01 19.82 -12.42
N ARG A 219 13.77 19.56 -11.35
CA ARG A 219 14.58 18.34 -11.23
C ARG A 219 14.54 17.77 -9.80
N VAL A 220 14.53 16.45 -9.69
CA VAL A 220 14.71 15.71 -8.45
C VAL A 220 15.92 14.79 -8.61
N THR A 221 16.86 14.84 -7.68
CA THR A 221 18.05 13.98 -7.67
C THR A 221 18.27 13.30 -6.31
N GLY A 222 18.98 12.18 -6.29
CA GLY A 222 19.38 11.51 -5.05
C GLY A 222 19.36 9.97 -5.14
N PRO A 223 19.45 9.25 -4.02
CA PRO A 223 19.40 7.79 -4.02
C PRO A 223 18.03 7.27 -4.47
N ALA A 224 18.01 6.20 -5.28
CA ALA A 224 16.76 5.57 -5.72
C ALA A 224 15.95 4.99 -4.55
N LEU A 225 16.62 4.46 -3.52
CA LEU A 225 15.98 3.97 -2.30
C LEU A 225 15.16 5.08 -1.63
N ASP A 226 15.78 6.24 -1.41
CA ASP A 226 15.15 7.38 -0.76
C ASP A 226 13.93 7.87 -1.55
N PHE A 227 14.05 7.95 -2.87
CA PHE A 227 12.92 8.30 -3.73
C PHE A 227 11.79 7.29 -3.60
N CYS A 228 12.09 5.98 -3.63
CA CYS A 228 11.10 4.92 -3.48
C CYS A 228 10.42 4.94 -2.11
N LEU A 229 11.17 5.15 -1.03
CA LEU A 229 10.62 5.29 0.32
C LEU A 229 9.71 6.52 0.40
N LEU A 230 10.10 7.65 -0.20
CA LEU A 230 9.32 8.88 -0.14
C LEU A 230 8.01 8.77 -0.92
N VAL A 231 8.05 8.32 -2.18
CA VAL A 231 6.84 8.21 -3.02
C VAL A 231 5.87 7.14 -2.49
N THR A 232 6.35 6.19 -1.69
CA THR A 232 5.50 5.21 -1.00
C THR A 232 5.13 5.64 0.42
N GLN A 233 5.52 6.83 0.88
CA GLN A 233 5.23 7.37 2.22
C GLN A 233 5.79 6.51 3.38
N ARG A 234 6.95 5.87 3.17
CA ARG A 234 7.67 5.09 4.20
C ARG A 234 8.78 5.88 4.88
N VAL A 235 9.04 7.11 4.44
CA VAL A 235 10.01 8.02 5.06
C VAL A 235 9.49 9.46 5.02
N HIS A 236 9.91 10.29 5.97
CA HIS A 236 9.71 11.73 5.88
C HIS A 236 10.74 12.35 4.94
N ARG A 237 10.34 13.37 4.17
CA ARG A 237 11.21 14.04 3.18
C ARG A 237 12.56 14.48 3.76
N ALA A 238 12.57 15.06 4.95
CA ALA A 238 13.80 15.53 5.60
C ALA A 238 14.78 14.42 6.01
N ASP A 239 14.33 13.17 6.06
CA ASP A 239 15.19 12.01 6.35
C ASP A 239 15.72 11.35 5.07
N THR A 240 15.67 12.07 3.94
CA THR A 240 16.18 11.64 2.64
C THR A 240 17.33 12.53 2.17
N ALA A 241 18.19 11.98 1.30
CA ALA A 241 19.20 12.72 0.56
C ALA A 241 18.67 13.25 -0.79
N LEU A 242 17.35 13.39 -0.94
CA LEU A 242 16.75 13.90 -2.17
C LEU A 242 16.91 15.42 -2.26
N VAL A 243 17.32 15.90 -3.43
CA VAL A 243 17.45 17.31 -3.75
C VAL A 243 16.44 17.67 -4.83
N ALA A 244 15.67 18.74 -4.59
CA ALA A 244 14.79 19.32 -5.59
C ALA A 244 15.38 20.63 -6.11
N GLU A 245 15.39 20.79 -7.43
CA GLU A 245 15.68 22.05 -8.12
C GLU A 245 14.39 22.52 -8.79
N GLY A 246 13.97 23.75 -8.45
CA GLY A 246 12.72 24.34 -8.93
C GLY A 246 11.53 24.13 -7.97
N ALA A 247 10.62 25.10 -7.94
CA ALA A 247 9.55 25.17 -6.94
C ALA A 247 8.50 24.04 -7.06
N ASP A 248 8.26 23.53 -8.27
CA ASP A 248 7.26 22.47 -8.48
C ASP A 248 7.83 21.09 -8.13
N ALA A 249 9.12 20.86 -8.40
CA ALA A 249 9.82 19.67 -7.92
C ALA A 249 9.86 19.66 -6.39
N ASP A 250 10.20 20.80 -5.78
CA ASP A 250 10.27 20.95 -4.32
C ASP A 250 8.91 20.65 -3.68
N ARG A 251 7.86 21.31 -4.15
CA ARG A 251 6.49 21.08 -3.68
C ARG A 251 6.02 19.64 -3.90
N TRP A 252 6.39 19.01 -5.01
CA TRP A 252 6.00 17.63 -5.29
C TRP A 252 6.57 16.66 -4.26
N LEU A 253 7.82 16.84 -3.83
CA LEU A 253 8.43 15.96 -2.82
C LEU A 253 7.71 16.01 -1.47
N ASP A 254 7.04 17.11 -1.12
CA ASP A 254 6.24 17.20 0.11
C ASP A 254 4.96 16.36 0.08
N ILE A 255 4.46 16.06 -1.12
CA ILE A 255 3.15 15.40 -1.30
C ILE A 255 3.25 14.07 -2.05
N ALA A 256 4.46 13.58 -2.31
CA ALA A 256 4.70 12.43 -3.16
C ALA A 256 3.87 11.19 -2.73
N GLN A 257 3.28 10.54 -3.73
CA GLN A 257 2.43 9.35 -3.52
C GLN A 257 2.36 8.53 -4.82
N ALA A 258 2.69 7.24 -4.72
CA ALA A 258 2.72 6.30 -5.85
C ALA A 258 1.55 5.30 -5.86
N PHE A 259 0.74 5.27 -4.82
CA PHE A 259 -0.38 4.33 -4.66
C PHE A 259 -1.74 5.05 -4.76
N ALA A 260 -2.76 4.30 -5.17
CA ALA A 260 -4.12 4.79 -5.24
C ALA A 260 -4.76 4.83 -3.84
N GLY A 261 -5.54 5.87 -3.56
CA GLY A 261 -6.22 6.05 -2.27
C GLY A 261 -5.99 7.44 -1.69
N PRO A 262 -6.69 7.79 -0.60
CA PRO A 262 -6.51 9.07 0.07
C PRO A 262 -5.07 9.25 0.55
N ALA A 263 -4.64 10.49 0.69
CA ALA A 263 -3.35 10.79 1.29
C ALA A 263 -3.33 10.36 2.76
N GLY A 264 -2.37 9.52 3.13
CA GLY A 264 -2.11 9.20 4.54
C GLY A 264 -1.53 10.42 5.29
N PRO A 265 -1.43 10.36 6.64
CA PRO A 265 -0.86 11.44 7.45
C PRO A 265 0.64 11.65 7.20
N GLY A 266 1.28 10.79 6.40
CA GLY A 266 2.72 10.80 6.16
C GLY A 266 3.51 10.23 7.35
N ARG A 267 4.84 10.26 7.23
CA ARG A 267 5.76 9.91 8.32
C ARG A 267 6.24 11.16 9.03
N THR A 268 6.46 11.08 10.34
CA THR A 268 7.19 12.11 11.08
C THR A 268 8.70 11.97 10.85
N THR A 269 9.47 13.03 11.13
CA THR A 269 10.94 12.93 11.10
C THR A 269 11.45 11.93 12.12
N LYS A 270 12.57 11.27 11.84
CA LYS A 270 13.26 10.37 12.80
C LYS A 270 13.56 11.07 14.13
N GLU A 271 13.92 12.36 14.08
CA GLU A 271 14.17 13.17 15.28
C GLU A 271 12.91 13.36 16.15
N ALA A 272 11.73 13.51 15.53
CA ALA A 272 10.47 13.68 16.25
C ALA A 272 9.93 12.36 16.85
N SER A 273 10.32 11.21 16.30
CA SER A 273 9.86 9.90 16.78
C SER A 273 10.46 9.48 18.14
N GLY A 274 11.50 10.17 18.62
CA GLY A 274 12.19 9.87 19.89
C GLY A 274 12.87 8.49 19.92
N PRO A 275 13.67 8.16 20.95
CA PRO A 275 14.17 6.79 21.11
C PRO A 275 12.98 5.86 21.34
N SER A 276 12.92 4.78 20.54
CA SER A 276 11.91 3.72 20.68
C SER A 276 11.90 3.25 22.14
N ARG A 277 10.77 3.40 22.84
CA ARG A 277 10.65 2.93 24.23
C ARG A 277 10.76 1.42 24.21
N THR A 278 11.86 0.89 24.73
CA THR A 278 11.97 -0.55 25.01
C THR A 278 10.95 -0.93 26.08
N ALA A 279 10.49 -2.18 26.04
CA ALA A 279 9.42 -2.72 26.88
C ALA A 279 9.74 -2.80 28.40
N GLU A 280 10.74 -2.08 28.91
CA GLU A 280 11.16 -2.13 30.32
C GLU A 280 10.59 -0.98 31.18
N ASP A 281 10.01 0.07 30.59
CA ASP A 281 9.37 1.16 31.36
C ASP A 281 7.87 0.92 31.53
N ALA A 282 7.52 -0.10 32.32
CA ALA A 282 6.19 -0.20 32.92
C ALA A 282 6.15 0.69 34.18
N PRO A 283 5.13 1.56 34.37
CA PRO A 283 5.00 2.31 35.61
C PRO A 283 4.67 1.35 36.75
N GLY A 284 5.48 1.40 37.82
CA GLY A 284 5.24 0.65 39.06
C GLY A 284 3.87 0.98 39.68
N PRO A 285 3.34 0.10 40.56
CA PRO A 285 1.96 0.19 41.02
C PRO A 285 1.77 1.46 41.85
N GLY A 286 0.86 2.32 41.38
CA GLY A 286 0.44 3.53 42.07
C GLY A 286 -0.21 3.22 43.42
N ARG A 287 0.22 3.99 44.43
CA ARG A 287 -0.24 3.93 45.82
C ARG A 287 -1.75 4.12 45.94
N ALA A 288 -2.32 3.34 46.85
CA ALA A 288 -3.67 3.49 47.37
C ALA A 288 -3.90 4.86 48.04
N ALA A 289 -5.12 5.38 47.91
CA ALA A 289 -5.71 6.37 48.80
C ALA A 289 -7.20 6.04 49.02
N GLU A 290 -7.51 5.53 50.22
CA GLU A 290 -8.75 5.81 50.98
C GLU A 290 -8.99 7.34 51.04
N GLU A 291 -10.17 7.94 51.22
CA GLU A 291 -11.46 7.67 51.86
C GLU A 291 -12.38 8.83 51.35
N ALA A 292 -13.70 8.76 51.21
CA ALA A 292 -14.69 8.89 52.29
C ALA A 292 -16.12 8.92 51.72
N ALA A 293 -17.09 8.59 52.57
CA ALA A 293 -18.47 8.22 52.26
C ALA A 293 -19.53 9.37 52.27
N GLY A 294 -20.50 9.26 51.35
CA GLY A 294 -21.97 9.46 51.49
C GLY A 294 -22.56 10.89 51.60
N PRO A 295 -23.91 11.07 51.55
CA PRO A 295 -24.98 10.09 51.25
C PRO A 295 -26.15 10.57 50.32
N GLY A 296 -26.83 9.61 49.69
CA GLY A 296 -28.31 9.40 49.74
C GLY A 296 -29.32 10.29 48.97
N ARG A 297 -30.10 9.64 48.07
CA ARG A 297 -31.57 9.76 47.76
C ARG A 297 -31.82 9.04 46.40
N THR A 298 -32.49 7.88 46.26
CA THR A 298 -33.95 7.52 46.40
C THR A 298 -34.82 8.40 45.48
N ASP A 299 -35.72 7.96 44.58
CA ASP A 299 -36.52 6.73 44.37
C ASP A 299 -37.06 6.65 42.92
N GLU A 300 -37.52 5.44 42.52
CA GLU A 300 -38.72 5.10 41.68
C GLU A 300 -38.91 5.73 40.28
N GLU A 301 -39.48 5.14 39.22
CA GLU A 301 -40.49 4.07 39.05
C GLU A 301 -40.50 3.68 37.54
N ALA A 302 -40.79 2.41 37.20
CA ALA A 302 -41.26 1.97 35.86
C ALA A 302 -42.82 1.88 35.89
N PRO A 303 -43.60 1.27 34.96
CA PRO A 303 -43.37 0.71 33.61
C PRO A 303 -44.55 0.97 32.60
N GLY A 304 -44.55 0.31 31.42
CA GLY A 304 -45.77 0.01 30.62
C GLY A 304 -45.53 -0.05 29.10
N ARG A 305 -45.41 -1.24 28.46
CA ARG A 305 -46.48 -2.08 27.81
C ARG A 305 -47.18 -1.36 26.63
N THR A 306 -47.51 -1.91 25.45
CA THR A 306 -47.44 -3.20 24.71
C THR A 306 -48.15 -2.96 23.36
N ALA A 307 -47.79 -3.72 22.30
CA ALA A 307 -48.65 -4.14 21.15
C ALA A 307 -49.17 -3.03 20.19
N THR A 308 -49.39 -3.19 18.88
CA THR A 308 -49.54 -4.34 17.95
C THR A 308 -49.62 -3.80 16.50
N GLU A 309 -49.53 -4.71 15.52
CA GLU A 309 -50.10 -4.65 14.15
C GLU A 309 -49.31 -4.01 12.98
N THR A 310 -48.92 -4.90 12.05
CA THR A 310 -48.74 -4.72 10.59
C THR A 310 -50.02 -5.26 9.89
N PRO A 311 -50.22 -5.23 8.55
CA PRO A 311 -49.49 -4.58 7.45
C PRO A 311 -50.42 -3.90 6.40
N GLY A 312 -49.85 -3.20 5.40
CA GLY A 312 -50.64 -2.81 4.23
C GLY A 312 -49.96 -1.96 3.16
N SER A 313 -49.62 -2.64 2.06
CA SER A 313 -49.85 -2.18 0.68
C SER A 313 -48.75 -1.43 -0.09
N SER A 314 -48.34 -2.13 -1.15
CA SER A 314 -48.17 -1.68 -2.54
C SER A 314 -47.02 -0.73 -2.88
N ARG A 315 -46.11 -1.23 -3.73
CA ARG A 315 -45.93 -0.71 -5.10
C ARG A 315 -45.14 -1.71 -5.97
N THR A 316 -45.80 -2.10 -7.04
CA THR A 316 -45.23 -2.69 -8.26
C THR A 316 -44.62 -1.59 -9.15
N ALA A 317 -43.89 -2.04 -10.18
CA ALA A 317 -43.45 -1.34 -11.39
C ALA A 317 -42.10 -0.59 -11.26
N LYS A 318 -41.16 -0.63 -12.20
CA LYS A 318 -40.92 -1.39 -13.46
C LYS A 318 -39.56 -0.85 -13.98
N GLU A 319 -38.83 -1.69 -14.71
CA GLU A 319 -37.94 -1.35 -15.85
C GLU A 319 -37.09 -0.06 -15.81
N ALA A 320 -35.76 -0.27 -15.78
CA ALA A 320 -34.73 0.10 -16.78
C ALA A 320 -35.01 1.30 -17.73
N PRO A 321 -33.98 2.01 -18.24
CA PRO A 321 -32.70 1.48 -18.74
C PRO A 321 -31.49 1.65 -17.82
#